data_AF-A0A8T6TQJ9-F1
#
_entry.id   AF-A0A8T6TQJ9-F1
#
_cell.length_a   1.000
_cell.length_b   1.000
_cell.length_c   1.000
_cell.angle_alpha   90.00
_cell.angle_beta   90.00
_cell.angle_gamma   90.00
#
_symmetry.space_group_name_H-M   'P 1'
#
loop_
_entity.id
_entity.type
_entity.pdbx_description
1 polymer ?
#
loop_
_entity_poly.entity_id
_entity_poly.type
_entity_poly.pdbx_seq_one_letter_code
_entity_poly.pdbx_strand_id
1 'polypeptide(L)'
;DNPDVMYVTDAWAGVHMSTDGGQTWFPSNEGITTRAGESGDAIPVFCLTIDPHNYDIIWVGTQNVRGIFKSTDGGRTWVEMDNGVVEYEGITFR
;
A
#
# COMPACT_ATOMS: atom_id res chain seq x y z
N ASP A 1 -8.24 -15.86 5.43
CA ASP A 1 -9.45 -15.09 5.70
C ASP A 1 -9.48 -14.81 7.19
N ASN A 2 -9.09 -13.59 7.59
CA ASN A 2 -9.15 -13.13 8.96
C ASN A 2 -9.89 -11.78 8.96
N PRO A 3 -11.16 -11.74 9.42
CA PRO A 3 -11.96 -10.52 9.38
C PRO A 3 -11.42 -9.41 10.30
N ASP A 4 -10.52 -9.74 11.24
CA ASP A 4 -9.92 -8.75 12.14
C ASP A 4 -8.82 -7.94 11.45
N VAL A 5 -8.25 -8.47 10.35
CA VAL A 5 -7.22 -7.79 9.57
C VAL A 5 -7.90 -6.96 8.49
N MET A 6 -7.73 -5.64 8.57
CA MET A 6 -8.30 -4.69 7.62
C MET A 6 -7.23 -3.71 7.15
N TYR A 7 -7.36 -3.21 5.93
CA TYR A 7 -6.49 -2.19 5.37
C TYR A 7 -7.32 -1.02 4.87
N VAL A 8 -6.82 0.20 5.08
CA VAL A 8 -7.31 1.41 4.43
C VAL A 8 -6.14 2.16 3.84
N THR A 9 -6.40 2.87 2.75
CA THR A 9 -5.41 3.68 2.04
C THR A 9 -5.84 5.14 2.06
N ASP A 10 -4.88 6.02 2.28
CA ASP A 10 -5.06 7.46 2.17
C ASP A 10 -4.08 8.05 1.15
N ALA A 11 -4.54 9.06 0.42
CA ALA A 11 -3.77 9.70 -0.65
C ALA A 11 -2.58 10.53 -0.14
N TRP A 12 -2.40 10.67 1.17
CA TRP A 12 -1.31 11.45 1.78
C TRP A 12 -0.62 10.71 2.94
N ALA A 13 -1.25 9.70 3.54
CA ALA A 13 -0.73 8.97 4.70
C ALA A 13 -0.43 7.48 4.44
N GLY A 14 -0.62 7.00 3.20
CA GLY A 14 -0.26 5.64 2.80
C GLY A 14 -1.25 4.59 3.29
N VAL A 15 -0.73 3.41 3.65
CA VAL A 15 -1.52 2.28 4.15
C VAL A 15 -1.63 2.35 5.67
N HIS A 16 -2.83 2.12 6.18
CA HIS A 16 -3.07 1.82 7.58
C HIS A 16 -3.67 0.42 7.71
N MET A 17 -3.24 -0.30 8.73
CA MET A 17 -3.68 -1.65 9.03
C MET A 17 -4.35 -1.69 10.40
N SER A 18 -5.43 -2.44 10.49
CA SER A 18 -6.04 -2.88 11.75
C SER A 18 -5.85 -4.39 11.90
N THR A 19 -5.70 -4.84 13.14
CA THR A 19 -5.67 -6.26 13.51
C THR A 19 -6.73 -6.60 14.56
N ASP A 20 -7.70 -5.71 14.77
CA ASP A 20 -8.74 -5.81 15.79
C ASP A 20 -10.14 -5.47 15.24
N GLY A 21 -10.36 -5.73 13.95
CA GLY A 21 -11.64 -5.51 13.29
C GLY A 21 -11.98 -4.04 13.07
N GLY A 22 -10.97 -3.19 12.92
CA GLY A 22 -11.12 -1.76 12.63
C GLY A 22 -11.30 -0.88 13.86
N GLN A 23 -11.07 -1.39 15.08
CA GLN A 23 -11.14 -0.59 16.32
C GLN A 23 -9.92 0.32 16.47
N THR A 24 -8.73 -0.18 16.15
CA THR A 24 -7.49 0.59 16.10
C THR A 24 -6.77 0.40 14.77
N TRP A 25 -6.04 1.45 14.36
CA TRP A 25 -5.35 1.53 13.08
C TRP A 25 -3.91 2.01 13.30
N PHE A 26 -2.97 1.37 12.64
CA PHE A 26 -1.55 1.71 12.71
C PHE A 26 -0.98 1.90 11.30
N PRO A 27 -0.01 2.81 11.10
CA PRO A 27 0.67 2.94 9.82
C PRO A 27 1.35 1.62 9.41
N SER A 28 1.21 1.27 8.13
CA SER A 28 1.76 0.04 7.54
C SER A 28 2.57 0.40 6.30
N ASN A 29 3.60 1.23 6.47
CA ASN A 29 4.31 1.90 5.37
C ASN A 29 5.80 1.54 5.30
N GLU A 30 6.28 0.58 6.09
CA GLU A 30 7.69 0.20 6.12
C GLU A 30 8.13 -0.35 4.76
N GLY A 31 9.07 0.34 4.10
CA GLY A 31 9.54 -0.01 2.76
C GLY A 31 8.79 0.66 1.60
N ILE A 32 7.68 1.38 1.86
CA ILE A 32 7.10 2.30 0.87
C ILE A 32 7.94 3.57 0.88
N THR A 33 8.78 3.73 -0.13
CA THR A 33 9.78 4.82 -0.23
C THR A 33 9.27 6.04 -0.99
N THR A 34 8.20 5.90 -1.76
CA THR A 34 7.60 6.97 -2.56
C THR A 34 7.11 8.13 -1.71
N ARG A 35 7.47 9.37 -2.09
CA ARG A 35 7.07 10.59 -1.38
C ARG A 35 6.53 11.65 -2.33
N ALA A 36 5.57 12.43 -1.86
CA ALA A 36 4.91 13.51 -2.60
C ALA A 36 4.54 14.70 -1.69
N GLY A 37 3.84 15.67 -2.26
CA GLY A 37 3.38 16.88 -1.55
C GLY A 37 4.45 17.95 -1.39
N GLU A 38 4.02 19.13 -0.91
CA GLU A 38 4.90 20.29 -0.75
C GLU A 38 6.02 20.05 0.26
N SER A 39 5.74 19.28 1.32
CA SER A 39 6.67 18.89 2.38
C SER A 39 7.52 17.66 2.03
N GLY A 40 7.17 16.90 0.99
CA GLY A 40 7.90 15.69 0.57
C GLY A 40 7.80 14.53 1.56
N ASP A 41 6.80 14.50 2.43
CA ASP A 41 6.57 13.47 3.44
C ASP A 41 5.31 12.62 3.17
N ALA A 42 4.45 13.07 2.26
CA ALA A 42 3.21 12.36 1.94
C ALA A 42 3.46 11.06 1.19
N ILE A 43 2.66 10.03 1.50
CA ILE A 43 2.71 8.72 0.86
C ILE A 43 1.42 8.53 0.04
N PRO A 44 1.44 8.75 -1.28
CA PRO A 44 0.23 8.84 -2.09
C PRO A 44 -0.24 7.47 -2.57
N VAL A 45 -0.65 6.60 -1.65
CA VAL A 45 -1.22 5.29 -1.99
C VAL A 45 -2.63 5.51 -2.56
N PHE A 46 -2.83 4.97 -3.76
CA PHE A 46 -4.08 5.13 -4.51
C PHE A 46 -4.95 3.89 -4.46
N CYS A 47 -4.33 2.72 -4.49
CA CYS A 47 -5.04 1.45 -4.45
C CYS A 47 -4.25 0.38 -3.72
N LEU A 48 -4.99 -0.61 -3.21
CA LEU A 48 -4.48 -1.81 -2.56
C LEU A 48 -5.29 -3.01 -3.04
N THR A 49 -4.63 -4.12 -3.32
CA THR A 49 -5.28 -5.42 -3.60
C THR A 49 -4.59 -6.53 -2.83
N ILE A 50 -5.34 -7.57 -2.47
CA ILE A 50 -4.89 -8.71 -1.69
C ILE A 50 -5.09 -9.97 -2.55
N ASP A 51 -4.09 -10.85 -2.60
CA ASP A 51 -4.22 -12.13 -3.31
C ASP A 51 -5.25 -13.03 -2.58
N PRO A 52 -6.32 -13.48 -3.27
CA PRO A 52 -7.37 -14.28 -2.64
C PRO A 52 -6.91 -15.69 -2.23
N HIS A 53 -5.77 -16.16 -2.73
CA HIS A 53 -5.20 -17.47 -2.39
C HIS A 53 -4.08 -17.37 -1.34
N ASN A 54 -3.50 -16.19 -1.14
CA ASN A 54 -2.48 -15.95 -0.14
C ASN A 54 -2.57 -14.53 0.43
N TYR A 55 -3.23 -14.38 1.57
CA TYR A 55 -3.46 -13.09 2.21
C TYR A 55 -2.19 -12.38 2.71
N ASP A 56 -1.03 -13.04 2.73
CA ASP A 56 0.25 -12.38 3.00
C ASP A 56 0.73 -11.56 1.79
N ILE A 57 0.22 -11.85 0.59
CA ILE A 57 0.54 -11.12 -0.64
C ILE A 57 -0.43 -9.96 -0.83
N ILE A 58 0.12 -8.75 -0.74
CA ILE A 58 -0.61 -7.50 -0.92
C ILE A 58 0.16 -6.63 -1.90
N TRP A 59 -0.56 -5.95 -2.79
CA TRP A 59 0.01 -4.98 -3.72
C TRP A 59 -0.58 -3.60 -3.48
N VAL A 60 0.26 -2.58 -3.58
CA VAL A 60 -0.16 -1.17 -3.57
C VAL A 60 0.41 -0.43 -4.76
N GLY A 61 -0.40 0.50 -5.28
CA GLY A 61 0.00 1.41 -6.35
C GLY A 61 -0.10 2.85 -5.86
N THR A 62 0.89 3.66 -6.21
CA THR A 62 0.91 5.09 -5.88
C THR A 62 0.31 5.94 -7.02
N GLN A 63 -0.16 7.15 -6.69
CA GLN A 63 -0.69 8.11 -7.65
C GLN A 63 0.20 9.35 -7.75
N ASN A 64 0.31 9.92 -8.95
CA ASN A 64 1.12 11.11 -9.29
C ASN A 64 2.64 10.97 -9.08
N VAL A 65 3.09 9.80 -8.68
CA VAL A 65 4.49 9.43 -8.47
C VAL A 65 4.66 7.95 -8.76
N ARG A 66 5.90 7.58 -9.08
CA ARG A 66 6.33 6.20 -9.35
C ARG A 66 6.26 5.33 -8.10
N GLY A 67 5.86 4.07 -8.28
CA GLY A 67 5.75 3.15 -7.16
C GLY A 67 4.67 2.10 -7.32
N ILE A 68 5.12 0.87 -7.56
CA ILE A 68 4.35 -0.34 -7.26
C ILE A 68 5.09 -1.08 -6.15
N PHE A 69 4.39 -1.39 -5.06
CA PHE A 69 4.99 -2.13 -3.97
C PHE A 69 4.22 -3.41 -3.69
N LYS A 70 4.96 -4.44 -3.29
CA LYS A 70 4.46 -5.73 -2.87
C LYS A 70 4.85 -6.00 -1.44
N SER A 71 3.90 -6.47 -0.64
CA SER A 71 4.17 -7.15 0.62
C SER A 71 4.03 -8.66 0.45
N THR A 72 4.84 -9.42 1.19
CA THR A 72 4.75 -10.89 1.31
C THR A 72 4.61 -11.32 2.76
N ASP A 73 4.27 -10.40 3.65
CA ASP A 73 4.16 -10.61 5.09
C ASP A 73 2.90 -9.95 5.69
N GLY A 74 1.85 -9.82 4.87
CA GLY A 74 0.57 -9.26 5.31
C GLY A 74 0.60 -7.75 5.51
N GLY A 75 1.38 -7.04 4.72
CA GLY A 75 1.47 -5.57 4.72
C GLY A 75 2.40 -4.99 5.78
N ARG A 76 3.17 -5.80 6.51
CA ARG A 76 4.11 -5.31 7.53
C ARG A 76 5.29 -4.61 6.88
N THR A 77 5.85 -5.22 5.84
CA THR A 77 6.91 -4.64 5.01
C THR A 77 6.56 -4.69 3.53
N TRP A 78 7.12 -3.74 2.78
CA TRP A 78 6.87 -3.53 1.37
C TRP A 78 8.18 -3.47 0.59
N VAL A 79 8.16 -4.04 -0.61
CA VAL A 79 9.27 -4.01 -1.56
C VAL A 79 8.78 -3.45 -2.88
N GLU A 80 9.52 -2.49 -3.44
CA GLU A 80 9.23 -1.94 -4.76
C GLU A 80 9.38 -3.02 -5.84
N MET A 81 8.36 -3.17 -6.67
CA MET A 81 8.18 -4.24 -7.65
C MET A 81 7.60 -3.69 -8.97
N ASP A 82 8.15 -2.56 -9.43
CA ASP A 82 7.71 -1.84 -10.63
C ASP A 82 8.56 -2.18 -11.88
N ASN A 83 9.51 -3.12 -11.79
CA ASN A 83 10.42 -3.42 -12.90
C ASN A 83 9.66 -3.85 -14.17
N GLY A 84 9.85 -3.08 -15.25
CA GLY A 84 9.18 -3.28 -16.53
C GLY A 84 7.80 -2.63 -16.64
N VAL A 85 7.31 -1.97 -15.60
CA VAL A 85 6.08 -1.16 -15.64
C VAL A 85 6.43 0.28 -16.00
N VAL A 86 5.64 0.87 -16.91
CA VAL A 86 5.74 2.29 -17.26
C VAL A 86 4.63 3.03 -16.52
N GLU A 87 5.00 4.05 -15.75
CA GLU A 87 4.14 4.74 -14.80
C GLU A 87 3.95 6.20 -15.20
N TYR A 88 2.71 6.71 -15.14
CA TYR A 88 2.38 8.10 -15.51
C TYR A 88 1.67 8.83 -14.37
N GLU A 89 0.35 8.70 -14.23
CA GLU A 89 -0.42 9.55 -13.28
C GLU A 89 -1.20 8.76 -12.22
N GLY A 90 -1.45 7.46 -12.43
CA GLY A 90 -2.09 6.61 -11.43
C GLY A 90 -2.17 5.17 -11.89
N ILE A 91 -1.75 4.25 -11.02
CA ILE A 91 -1.77 2.82 -11.28
C ILE A 91 -2.89 2.21 -10.47
N THR A 92 -3.70 1.38 -11.11
CA THR A 92 -4.77 0.63 -10.46
C THR A 92 -4.54 -0.86 -10.68
N PHE A 93 -4.73 -1.65 -9.63
CA PHE A 93 -4.89 -3.09 -9.73
C PHE A 93 -6.38 -3.43 -9.85
N ARG A 94 -6.70 -4.43 -10.68
CA ARG A 94 -8.06 -4.97 -10.83
C ARG A 94 -8.08 -6.44 -10.45
#